data_AF-A0AAV0L3K8-F1
#
_entry.id   AF-A0AAV0L3K8-F1
#
_cell.length_a   1.000
_cell.length_b   1.000
_cell.length_c   1.000
_cell.angle_alpha   90.00
_cell.angle_beta   90.00
_cell.angle_gamma   90.00
#
_symmetry.space_group_name_H-M   'P 1'
#
loop_
_entity.id
_entity.type
_entity.pdbx_description
1 polymer ?
#
loop_
_entity_poly.entity_id
_entity_poly.type
_entity_poly.pdbx_seq_one_letter_code
_entity_poly.pdbx_strand_id
1 'polypeptide(L)'
;MPLFPTVETRLELRKTGSQSLLRTMNMKTTTMASSPPLSKLTSLQLVEMDDLETLPEEGLSNLTSLQVLEIVKCSRLASLSAVRNLHSLQKLDILECPQLNDRCRKGKGEDWPNISHVPEIMLDGRAFKWGLE
;
A
#
# COMPACT_ATOMS: atom_id res chain seq x y z
N MET A 1 29.58 -10.74 8.86
CA MET A 1 28.83 -11.17 7.65
C MET A 1 27.47 -10.49 7.69
N PRO A 2 27.05 -9.67 6.72
CA PRO A 2 25.68 -9.20 6.69
C PRO A 2 24.77 -10.35 6.20
N LEU A 3 23.71 -10.60 6.98
CA LEU A 3 22.64 -11.59 6.78
C LEU A 3 21.52 -11.01 5.89
N PHE A 4 21.83 -10.64 4.65
CA PHE A 4 20.78 -10.17 3.74
C PHE A 4 20.60 -11.17 2.59
N PRO A 5 19.65 -12.11 2.70
CA PRO A 5 18.97 -12.60 1.51
C PRO A 5 17.98 -11.51 1.10
N THR A 6 18.46 -10.46 0.44
CA THR A 6 17.61 -9.48 -0.26
C THR A 6 16.91 -10.20 -1.40
N VAL A 7 15.77 -10.82 -1.09
CA VAL A 7 14.71 -11.01 -2.07
C VAL A 7 13.72 -9.87 -1.84
N GLU A 8 14.15 -8.63 -2.07
CA GLU A 8 13.27 -7.47 -2.14
C GLU A 8 12.35 -7.65 -3.34
N THR A 9 11.23 -8.33 -3.13
CA THR A 9 10.16 -8.36 -4.12
C THR A 9 9.44 -7.02 -4.01
N ARG A 10 9.90 -6.08 -4.84
CA ARG A 10 9.28 -4.77 -5.04
C ARG A 10 8.42 -4.82 -6.29
N LEU A 11 7.21 -4.30 -6.18
CA LEU A 11 6.29 -4.11 -7.30
C LEU A 11 6.01 -2.62 -7.43
N GLU A 12 6.31 -2.05 -8.59
CA GLU A 12 5.93 -0.69 -8.94
C GLU A 12 4.86 -0.75 -10.03
N LEU A 13 3.75 -0.05 -9.81
CA LEU A 13 2.70 0.19 -10.80
C LEU A 13 2.66 1.68 -11.08
N ARG A 14 2.93 2.06 -12.33
CA ARG A 14 3.03 3.46 -12.76
C ARG A 14 2.15 3.72 -13.96
N LYS A 15 1.29 4.74 -13.90
CA LYS A 15 0.39 5.15 -15.00
C LYS A 15 -0.40 3.97 -15.60
N THR A 16 -0.69 2.95 -14.79
CA THR A 16 -1.47 1.81 -15.25
C THR A 16 -2.94 2.05 -14.95
N GLY A 17 -3.84 1.61 -15.82
CA GLY A 17 -5.26 1.63 -15.50
C GLY A 17 -5.54 0.80 -14.25
N SER A 18 -6.59 1.14 -13.48
CA SER A 18 -6.99 0.40 -12.28
C SER A 18 -7.22 -1.11 -12.54
N GLN A 19 -7.59 -1.47 -13.77
CA GLN A 19 -7.69 -2.85 -14.25
C GLN A 19 -6.36 -3.61 -14.27
N SER A 20 -5.24 -2.94 -14.54
CA SER A 20 -3.91 -3.54 -14.47
C SER A 20 -3.56 -3.88 -13.04
N LEU A 21 -3.89 -3.01 -12.09
CA LEU A 21 -3.69 -3.26 -10.66
C LEU A 21 -4.53 -4.45 -10.19
N LEU A 22 -5.81 -4.49 -10.54
CA LEU A 22 -6.69 -5.63 -10.27
C LEU A 22 -6.16 -6.91 -10.90
N ARG A 23 -5.69 -6.86 -12.15
CA ARG A 23 -5.15 -8.03 -12.83
C ARG A 23 -3.89 -8.53 -12.14
N THR A 24 -2.96 -7.65 -11.80
CA THR A 24 -1.71 -7.99 -11.09
C THR A 24 -2.00 -8.62 -9.73
N MET A 25 -2.96 -8.06 -8.98
CA MET A 25 -3.32 -8.57 -7.66
C MET A 25 -4.22 -9.82 -7.71
N ASN A 26 -4.99 -10.00 -8.79
CA ASN A 26 -5.90 -11.12 -9.01
C ASN A 26 -5.38 -12.11 -10.08
N MET A 27 -4.05 -12.18 -10.29
CA MET A 27 -3.45 -13.24 -11.10
C MET A 27 -3.70 -14.58 -10.40
N LYS A 28 -4.88 -15.16 -10.65
CA LYS A 28 -5.20 -16.56 -10.34
C LYS A 28 -4.24 -17.40 -11.16
N THR A 29 -3.32 -18.07 -10.51
CA THR A 29 -2.45 -19.05 -11.15
C THR A 29 -3.33 -20.19 -11.66
N THR A 30 -3.41 -20.37 -12.99
CA THR A 30 -4.10 -21.51 -13.62
C THR A 30 -3.31 -22.82 -13.48
N THR A 31 -2.51 -22.97 -12.43
CA THR A 31 -1.64 -24.13 -12.20
C THR A 31 -1.77 -24.57 -10.75
N MET A 32 -2.04 -25.87 -10.55
CA MET A 32 -2.39 -26.54 -9.29
C MET A 32 -1.30 -26.53 -8.19
N ALA A 33 -0.32 -25.63 -8.23
CA ALA A 33 0.73 -25.57 -7.22
C ALA A 33 1.21 -24.15 -6.93
N SER A 34 1.34 -23.89 -5.63
CA SER A 34 2.06 -22.79 -4.98
C SER A 34 1.31 -21.47 -4.79
N SER A 35 1.43 -20.99 -3.55
CA SER A 35 1.11 -19.68 -2.93
C SER A 35 0.74 -18.51 -3.86
N PRO A 36 -0.11 -17.56 -3.39
CA PRO A 36 -0.36 -16.32 -4.10
C PRO A 36 0.97 -15.67 -4.52
N PRO A 37 1.14 -15.26 -5.79
CA PRO A 37 2.44 -14.87 -6.35
C PRO A 37 3.07 -13.66 -5.66
N LEU A 38 2.28 -12.90 -4.91
CA LEU A 38 2.71 -11.69 -4.21
C LEU A 38 2.80 -11.86 -2.69
N SER A 39 2.63 -13.07 -2.16
CA SER A 39 2.72 -13.35 -0.71
C SER A 39 4.10 -13.03 -0.10
N LYS A 40 5.14 -12.96 -0.93
CA LYS A 40 6.49 -12.56 -0.53
C LYS A 40 6.78 -11.06 -0.72
N LEU A 41 5.88 -10.33 -1.40
CA LEU A 41 6.06 -8.93 -1.74
C LEU A 41 6.28 -8.11 -0.47
N THR A 42 7.41 -7.40 -0.41
CA THR A 42 7.78 -6.58 0.75
C THR A 42 7.55 -5.10 0.49
N SER A 43 7.54 -4.67 -0.78
CA SER A 43 7.35 -3.27 -1.17
C SER A 43 6.38 -3.15 -2.35
N LEU A 44 5.40 -2.27 -2.22
CA LEU A 44 4.44 -1.92 -3.26
C LEU A 44 4.46 -0.41 -3.45
N GLN A 45 4.63 0.03 -4.69
CA GLN A 45 4.62 1.42 -5.06
C GLN A 45 3.56 1.67 -6.14
N LEU A 46 2.66 2.62 -5.89
CA LEU A 46 1.62 3.05 -6.80
C LEU A 46 1.90 4.50 -7.20
N VAL A 47 2.13 4.75 -8.49
CA VAL A 47 2.53 6.07 -8.97
C VAL A 47 1.63 6.53 -10.12
N GLU A 48 1.09 7.74 -9.99
CA GLU A 48 0.30 8.38 -11.05
C GLU A 48 -0.86 7.48 -11.53
N MET A 49 -1.58 6.88 -10.57
CA MET A 49 -2.75 6.02 -10.84
C MET A 49 -4.03 6.85 -10.92
N ASP A 50 -4.16 7.65 -11.98
CA ASP A 50 -5.24 8.63 -12.16
C ASP A 50 -6.63 8.03 -12.46
N ASP A 51 -6.77 6.71 -12.48
CA ASP A 51 -8.06 6.01 -12.62
C ASP A 51 -8.39 5.14 -11.39
N LEU A 52 -7.54 5.18 -10.36
CA LEU A 52 -7.68 4.35 -9.17
C LEU A 52 -8.39 5.14 -8.09
N GLU A 53 -9.66 4.82 -7.84
CA GLU A 53 -10.46 5.46 -6.79
C GLU A 53 -10.35 4.76 -5.44
N THR A 54 -10.16 3.44 -5.46
CA THR A 54 -10.01 2.60 -4.27
C THR A 54 -9.00 1.48 -4.53
N LEU A 55 -8.37 1.03 -3.45
CA LEU A 55 -7.51 -0.15 -3.50
C LEU A 55 -8.35 -1.44 -3.39
N PRO A 56 -8.02 -2.52 -4.12
CA PRO A 56 -8.76 -3.76 -4.03
C PRO A 56 -8.43 -4.52 -2.75
N GLU A 57 -9.43 -4.70 -1.92
CA GLU A 57 -9.29 -5.31 -0.60
C GLU A 57 -8.84 -6.77 -0.67
N GLU A 58 -9.43 -7.57 -1.56
CA GLU A 58 -9.07 -8.98 -1.76
C GLU A 58 -7.65 -9.18 -2.30
N GLY A 59 -7.19 -8.24 -3.14
CA GLY A 59 -5.85 -8.29 -3.72
C GLY A 59 -4.76 -7.99 -2.69
N LEU A 60 -5.00 -6.94 -1.90
CA LEU A 60 -4.07 -6.49 -0.86
C LEU A 60 -4.04 -7.40 0.36
N SER A 61 -5.15 -8.04 0.73
CA SER A 61 -5.18 -8.97 1.86
C SER A 61 -4.25 -10.18 1.68
N ASN A 62 -3.92 -10.53 0.43
CA ASN A 62 -2.95 -11.57 0.10
C ASN A 62 -1.48 -11.13 0.26
N LEU A 63 -1.21 -9.83 0.44
CA LEU A 63 0.14 -9.27 0.60
C LEU A 63 0.58 -9.30 2.06
N THR A 64 0.58 -10.49 2.67
CA THR A 64 0.83 -10.66 4.11
C THR A 64 2.25 -10.32 4.52
N SER A 65 3.23 -10.28 3.60
CA SER A 65 4.62 -9.90 3.88
C SER A 65 4.93 -8.43 3.56
N LEU A 66 3.93 -7.63 3.16
CA LEU A 66 4.15 -6.25 2.73
C LEU A 66 4.58 -5.39 3.91
N GLN A 67 5.74 -4.74 3.77
CA GLN A 67 6.34 -3.88 4.78
C GLN A 67 6.28 -2.41 4.39
N VAL A 68 6.32 -2.11 3.09
CA VAL A 68 6.34 -0.73 2.57
C VAL A 68 5.24 -0.56 1.52
N LEU A 69 4.40 0.46 1.72
CA LEU A 69 3.41 0.91 0.74
C LEU A 69 3.66 2.39 0.44
N GLU A 70 3.93 2.69 -0.82
CA GLU A 70 4.13 4.05 -1.31
C GLU A 70 3.05 4.40 -2.33
N ILE A 71 2.40 5.54 -2.15
CA ILE A 71 1.34 6.05 -3.02
C ILE A 71 1.72 7.47 -3.42
N VAL A 72 1.97 7.68 -4.71
CA VAL A 72 2.55 8.94 -5.22
C VAL A 72 1.70 9.46 -6.37
N LYS A 73 1.23 10.71 -6.28
CA LYS A 73 0.46 11.38 -7.34
C LYS A 73 -0.80 10.62 -7.80
N CYS A 74 -1.44 9.88 -6.90
CA CYS A 74 -2.71 9.18 -7.18
C CYS A 74 -3.89 10.10 -6.86
N SER A 75 -4.22 10.99 -7.80
CA SER A 75 -5.14 12.12 -7.60
C SER A 75 -6.59 11.73 -7.24
N ARG A 76 -7.08 10.59 -7.75
CA ARG A 76 -8.44 10.09 -7.53
C ARG A 76 -8.57 9.08 -6.41
N LEU A 77 -7.45 8.60 -5.86
CA LEU A 77 -7.49 7.58 -4.82
C LEU A 77 -8.06 8.20 -3.54
N ALA A 78 -9.24 7.74 -3.15
CA ALA A 78 -10.04 8.40 -2.12
C ALA A 78 -10.22 7.55 -0.85
N SER A 79 -9.71 6.30 -0.80
CA SER A 79 -9.80 5.49 0.41
C SER A 79 -8.66 4.49 0.54
N LEU A 80 -8.30 4.19 1.79
CA LEU A 80 -7.30 3.19 2.19
C LEU A 80 -7.89 2.09 3.07
N SER A 81 -9.18 1.78 2.94
CA SER A 81 -9.84 0.70 3.69
C SER A 81 -9.07 -0.63 3.61
N ALA A 82 -8.53 -0.96 2.45
CA ALA A 82 -7.77 -2.19 2.22
C ALA A 82 -6.44 -2.27 3.00
N VAL A 83 -5.89 -1.15 3.46
CA VAL A 83 -4.63 -1.11 4.24
C VAL A 83 -4.82 -1.73 5.63
N ARG A 84 -6.06 -1.75 6.14
CA ARG A 84 -6.41 -2.38 7.43
C ARG A 84 -5.98 -3.85 7.51
N ASN A 85 -5.95 -4.55 6.38
CA ASN A 85 -5.60 -5.97 6.31
C ASN A 85 -4.08 -6.22 6.19
N LEU A 86 -3.27 -5.17 6.03
CA LEU A 86 -1.82 -5.24 5.88
C LEU A 86 -1.13 -5.20 7.25
N HIS A 87 -1.14 -6.33 7.95
CA HIS A 87 -0.63 -6.43 9.33
C HIS A 87 0.89 -6.33 9.45
N SER A 88 1.63 -6.67 8.39
CA SER A 88 3.11 -6.59 8.37
C SER A 88 3.62 -5.20 7.97
N LEU A 89 2.73 -4.28 7.61
CA LEU A 89 3.09 -2.98 7.08
C LEU A 89 3.81 -2.14 8.14
N GLN A 90 5.04 -1.75 7.84
CA GLN A 90 5.90 -0.95 8.71
C GLN A 90 5.87 0.52 8.30
N LYS A 91 5.78 0.78 6.99
CA LYS A 91 5.83 2.11 6.41
C LYS A 91 4.72 2.34 5.40
N LEU A 92 4.02 3.47 5.56
CA LEU A 92 3.06 4.02 4.60
C LEU A 92 3.52 5.42 4.20
N ASP A 93 3.76 5.64 2.91
CA ASP A 93 4.14 6.95 2.37
C ASP A 93 3.10 7.40 1.34
N ILE A 94 2.53 8.58 1.55
CA ILE A 94 1.52 9.17 0.67
C ILE A 94 2.03 10.54 0.26
N LEU A 95 2.26 10.73 -1.03
CA LEU A 95 2.80 11.95 -1.61
C LEU A 95 1.91 12.45 -2.74
N GLU A 96 1.58 13.74 -2.72
CA GLU A 96 0.81 14.41 -3.77
C GLU A 96 -0.55 13.72 -4.04
N CYS A 97 -1.20 13.19 -2.99
CA CYS A 97 -2.51 12.54 -3.05
C CYS A 97 -3.54 13.34 -2.23
N PRO A 98 -4.14 14.41 -2.80
CA PRO A 98 -4.94 15.38 -2.03
C PRO A 98 -6.16 14.75 -1.33
N GLN A 99 -6.83 13.80 -1.98
CA GLN A 99 -7.99 13.10 -1.40
C GLN A 99 -7.60 12.26 -0.16
N LEU A 100 -6.41 11.67 -0.15
CA LEU A 100 -5.93 10.84 0.96
C LEU A 100 -5.39 11.67 2.12
N ASN A 101 -4.74 12.81 1.85
CA ASN A 101 -4.12 13.63 2.89
C ASN A 101 -5.10 14.02 4.01
N ASP A 102 -6.29 14.49 3.64
CA ASP A 102 -7.31 14.88 4.62
C ASP A 102 -7.91 13.66 5.33
N ARG A 103 -8.09 12.55 4.61
CA ARG A 103 -8.70 11.32 5.13
C ARG A 103 -7.77 10.49 6.00
N CYS A 104 -6.45 10.61 5.80
CA CYS A 104 -5.42 9.95 6.60
C CYS A 104 -4.97 10.80 7.79
N ARG A 105 -5.57 11.97 8.01
CA ARG A 105 -5.18 12.88 9.08
C ARG A 105 -5.28 12.21 10.45
N LYS A 106 -4.17 12.22 11.20
CA LYS A 106 -4.06 11.65 12.55
C LYS A 106 -5.22 12.04 13.46
N GLY A 107 -5.95 11.04 13.95
CA GLY A 107 -7.02 11.18 14.94
C GLY A 107 -8.31 11.86 14.45
N LYS A 108 -8.39 12.28 13.18
CA LYS A 108 -9.55 13.02 12.63
C LYS A 108 -10.03 12.52 11.27
N GLY A 109 -9.12 11.99 10.45
CA GLY A 109 -9.44 11.52 9.12
C GLY A 109 -10.21 10.20 9.14
N GLU A 110 -11.13 10.03 8.19
CA GLU A 110 -11.97 8.82 8.08
C GLU A 110 -11.17 7.53 7.85
N ASP A 111 -10.04 7.60 7.17
CA ASP A 111 -9.16 6.46 6.91
C ASP A 111 -8.10 6.27 8.01
N TRP A 112 -8.02 7.15 9.00
CA TRP A 112 -7.08 7.02 10.12
C TRP A 112 -7.16 5.66 10.83
N PRO A 113 -8.35 5.11 11.17
CA PRO A 113 -8.44 3.80 11.80
C PRO A 113 -7.86 2.66 10.94
N ASN A 114 -7.88 2.80 9.61
CA ASN A 114 -7.38 1.79 8.67
C ASN A 114 -5.86 1.78 8.57
N ILE A 115 -5.19 2.86 8.96
CA ILE A 115 -3.72 3.00 8.87
C ILE A 115 -3.06 3.15 10.23
N SER A 116 -3.83 3.31 11.31
CA SER A 116 -3.31 3.61 12.65
C SER A 116 -2.45 2.51 13.28
N HIS A 117 -2.47 1.30 12.73
CA HIS A 117 -1.59 0.20 13.15
C HIS A 117 -0.19 0.29 12.55
N VAL A 118 0.01 1.16 11.55
CA VAL A 118 1.29 1.32 10.84
C VAL A 118 2.25 2.20 11.68
N PRO A 119 3.47 1.72 11.99
CA PRO A 119 4.44 2.45 12.81
C PRO A 119 4.94 3.76 12.20
N GLU A 120 5.19 3.78 10.89
CA GLU A 120 5.72 4.93 10.16
C GLU A 120 4.73 5.38 9.08
N ILE A 121 4.12 6.55 9.27
CA ILE A 121 3.20 7.17 8.30
C ILE A 121 3.77 8.52 7.87
N MET A 122 3.95 8.69 6.56
CA MET A 122 4.38 9.93 5.92
C MET A 122 3.26 10.46 5.03
N LEU A 123 2.84 11.71 5.23
CA LEU A 123 1.88 12.40 4.35
C LEU A 123 2.53 13.68 3.82
N ASP A 124 2.68 13.82 2.51
CA ASP A 124 3.36 14.94 1.84
C ASP A 124 4.71 15.29 2.48
N GLY A 125 5.54 14.27 2.74
CA GLY A 125 6.86 14.44 3.36
C GLY A 125 6.83 14.80 4.85
N ARG A 126 5.66 14.82 5.50
CA ARG A 126 5.52 15.03 6.94
C ARG A 126 5.36 13.69 7.65
N ALA A 127 6.27 13.41 8.57
CA ALA A 127 6.22 12.22 9.42
C ALA A 127 5.19 12.36 10.53
N PHE A 128 4.30 11.39 10.68
CA PHE A 128 3.38 11.26 11.80
C PHE A 128 3.85 10.11 12.68
N LYS A 129 4.89 10.35 13.48
CA LYS A 129 5.44 9.33 14.39
C LYS A 129 4.47 9.01 15.54
N TRP A 130 4.53 7.77 16.01
CA TRP A 130 4.07 7.40 17.35
C TRP A 130 5.12 7.84 18.36
N GLY A 131 4.72 8.72 19.29
CA GLY A 131 5.56 9.20 20.38
C GLY A 131 6.56 10.27 19.95
N LEU A 132 6.15 11.53 20.13
CA LEU A 132 6.93 12.72 20.50
C LEU A 132 6.11 13.94 20.08
N GLU A 133 5.12 14.28 20.91
CA GLU A 133 4.69 15.63 21.30
C GLU A 133 3.58 15.50 22.35
#